data_AF-A0A8C4YT47-F1
#
_entry.id   AF-A0A8C4YT47-F1
#
_cell.length_a   1.000
_cell.length_b   1.000
_cell.length_c   1.000
_cell.angle_alpha   90.00
_cell.angle_beta   90.00
_cell.angle_gamma   90.00
#
_symmetry.space_group_name_H-M   'P 1'
#
loop_
_entity.id
_entity.type
_entity.pdbx_description
1 polymer ?
#
loop_
_entity_poly.entity_id
_entity_poly.type
_entity_poly.pdbx_seq_one_letter_code
_entity_poly.pdbx_strand_id
1 'polypeptide(L)'
;MERLRGTPVHENIPKTLERHLEAIHVTQARRKDEIHNAANPQRQGASYYNNEKDVLALVAAIKGLAVSIRKTRTALWCALQMTTNNLLKHGSETEGGLKGNSTQEKNSADPEDQGSKKEKHEKPMQISE
;
A
#
# COMPACT_ATOMS: atom_id res chain seq x y z
N MET A 1 6.84 -9.88 -3.61
CA MET A 1 6.46 -8.75 -2.74
C MET A 1 7.70 -7.90 -2.51
N GLU A 2 7.63 -6.59 -2.81
CA GLU A 2 8.74 -5.68 -2.50
C GLU A 2 8.97 -5.58 -0.99
N ARG A 3 10.23 -5.49 -0.56
CA ARG A 3 10.63 -5.44 0.85
C ARG A 3 11.59 -4.28 1.07
N LEU A 4 11.35 -3.48 2.11
CA LEU A 4 12.26 -2.44 2.57
C LEU A 4 12.90 -2.89 3.88
N ARG A 5 14.23 -3.05 3.88
CA ARG A 5 15.00 -3.52 5.06
C ARG A 5 14.51 -4.87 5.62
N GLY A 6 13.95 -5.73 4.77
CA GLY A 6 13.36 -7.01 5.19
C GLY A 6 11.91 -6.93 5.65
N THR A 7 11.32 -5.75 5.83
CA THR A 7 9.90 -5.59 6.15
C THR A 7 9.08 -5.54 4.86
N PRO A 8 7.93 -6.26 4.78
CA PRO A 8 7.00 -6.11 3.67
C PRO A 8 6.55 -4.66 3.50
N VAL A 9 6.54 -4.18 2.25
CA VAL A 9 6.10 -2.82 1.92
C VAL A 9 4.59 -2.81 1.70
N HIS A 10 3.91 -1.76 2.16
CA HIS A 10 2.49 -1.58 1.89
C HIS A 10 2.24 -1.42 0.37
N GLU A 11 1.30 -2.18 -0.21
CA GLU A 11 1.06 -2.23 -1.66
C GLU A 11 0.80 -0.87 -2.33
N ASN A 12 0.21 0.08 -1.59
CA ASN A 12 -0.01 1.44 -2.09
C ASN A 12 1.30 2.16 -2.49
N ILE A 13 2.46 1.80 -1.93
CA ILE A 13 3.74 2.44 -2.25
C ILE A 13 4.13 2.15 -3.71
N PRO A 14 4.35 0.89 -4.13
CA PRO A 14 4.66 0.59 -5.53
C PRO A 14 3.56 1.06 -6.49
N LYS A 15 2.29 0.85 -6.16
CA LYS A 15 1.15 1.32 -6.99
C LYS A 15 1.16 2.83 -7.21
N THR A 16 1.52 3.61 -6.19
CA THR A 16 1.61 5.08 -6.31
C THR A 16 2.80 5.49 -7.18
N LEU A 17 3.93 4.79 -7.06
CA LEU A 17 5.12 5.04 -7.88
C LEU A 17 4.88 4.71 -9.35
N GLU A 18 4.23 3.59 -9.64
CA GLU A 18 3.82 3.20 -11.00
C GLU A 18 2.92 4.27 -11.62
N ARG A 19 1.87 4.69 -10.91
CA ARG A 19 0.99 5.77 -11.37
C ARG A 19 1.72 7.11 -11.56
N HIS A 20 2.77 7.36 -10.79
CA HIS A 20 3.59 8.56 -10.97
C HIS A 20 4.42 8.49 -12.26
N LEU A 21 4.99 7.33 -12.58
CA LEU A 21 5.67 7.08 -13.86
C LEU A 21 4.70 7.24 -15.04
N GLU A 22 3.48 6.70 -14.94
CA GLU A 22 2.44 6.92 -15.94
C GLU A 22 2.14 8.41 -16.14
N ALA A 23 2.00 9.18 -15.05
CA ALA A 23 1.75 10.61 -15.14
C ALA A 23 2.91 11.38 -15.82
N ILE A 24 4.15 10.93 -15.60
CA ILE A 24 5.33 11.46 -16.30
C ILE A 24 5.23 11.17 -17.79
N HIS A 25 5.00 9.91 -18.17
CA HIS A 25 4.90 9.52 -19.59
C HIS A 25 3.76 10.25 -20.31
N VAL A 26 2.59 10.38 -19.69
CA VAL A 26 1.47 11.15 -20.25
C VAL A 26 1.86 12.61 -20.46
N THR A 27 2.51 13.24 -19.49
CA THR A 27 2.93 14.64 -19.61
C THR A 27 3.97 14.83 -20.72
N GLN A 28 4.93 13.91 -20.82
CA GLN A 28 5.93 13.91 -21.88
C GLN A 28 5.30 13.74 -23.27
N ALA A 29 4.35 12.80 -23.41
CA ALA A 29 3.61 12.60 -24.66
C ALA A 29 2.85 13.88 -25.06
N ARG A 30 2.12 14.50 -24.13
CA ARG A 30 1.41 15.76 -24.40
C ARG A 30 2.33 16.91 -24.77
N ARG A 31 3.50 17.01 -24.14
CA ARG A 31 4.49 18.03 -24.49
C ARG A 31 5.05 17.80 -25.89
N LYS A 32 5.26 16.54 -26.29
CA LYS A 32 5.71 16.18 -27.63
C LYS A 32 4.64 16.50 -28.69
N ASP A 33 3.38 16.18 -28.41
CA ASP A 33 2.25 16.50 -29.29
C ASP A 33 2.13 18.01 -29.50
N GLU A 34 2.17 18.80 -28.43
CA GLU A 34 2.08 20.26 -28.49
C GLU A 34 3.23 20.88 -29.30
N ILE A 35 4.48 20.44 -29.10
CA ILE A 35 5.62 20.91 -29.90
C ILE A 35 5.48 20.50 -31.37
N HIS A 36 5.07 19.26 -31.64
CA HIS A 36 4.92 18.77 -33.01
C HIS A 36 3.85 19.55 -33.78
N ASN A 37 2.72 19.82 -33.12
CA ASN A 37 1.60 20.55 -33.70
C ASN A 37 1.93 22.03 -33.89
N ALA A 38 2.60 22.66 -32.92
CA ALA A 38 3.10 24.04 -33.04
C ALA A 38 4.14 24.20 -34.16
N ALA A 39 5.00 23.20 -34.37
CA ALA A 39 6.04 23.22 -35.41
C ALA A 39 5.52 22.96 -36.83
N ASN A 40 4.26 22.49 -36.97
CA ASN A 40 3.69 22.18 -38.28
C ASN A 40 2.26 22.72 -38.49
N PRO A 41 2.05 24.06 -38.39
CA PRO A 41 0.70 24.65 -38.49
C PRO A 41 0.02 24.40 -39.84
N GLN A 42 0.81 24.20 -40.90
CA GLN A 42 0.33 24.12 -42.28
C GLN A 42 -0.22 22.74 -42.67
N ARG A 43 0.22 21.64 -42.02
CA ARG A 43 -0.37 20.30 -42.25
C ARG A 43 -1.71 20.12 -41.55
N GLN A 44 -2.03 20.93 -40.55
CA GLN A 44 -3.22 20.78 -39.72
C GLN A 44 -4.42 21.60 -40.20
N GLY A 45 -4.35 22.21 -41.39
CA GLY A 45 -5.50 22.77 -42.07
C GLY A 45 -6.30 23.71 -41.18
N ALA A 46 -5.70 24.85 -40.83
CA ALA A 46 -6.39 26.00 -40.22
C ALA A 46 -7.20 25.70 -38.95
N SER A 47 -6.59 25.75 -37.76
CA SER A 47 -7.25 26.41 -36.63
C SER A 47 -6.31 26.64 -35.46
N TYR A 48 -6.19 27.90 -35.03
CA TYR A 48 -5.68 28.29 -33.71
C TYR A 48 -6.26 27.42 -32.58
N TYR A 49 -7.51 26.97 -32.76
CA TYR A 49 -8.26 26.11 -31.85
C TYR A 49 -7.61 24.73 -31.60
N ASN A 50 -6.89 24.15 -32.56
CA ASN A 50 -6.21 22.86 -32.34
C ASN A 50 -5.02 23.03 -31.40
N ASN A 51 -4.23 24.10 -31.57
CA ASN A 51 -3.13 24.43 -30.67
C ASN A 51 -3.64 24.72 -29.25
N GLU A 52 -4.75 25.44 -29.11
CA GLU A 52 -5.36 25.69 -27.80
C GLU A 52 -5.78 24.40 -27.09
N LYS A 53 -6.33 23.42 -27.83
CA LYS A 53 -6.67 22.10 -27.26
C LYS A 53 -5.45 21.36 -26.75
N ASP A 54 -4.34 21.38 -27.49
CA ASP A 54 -3.10 20.71 -27.09
C ASP A 54 -2.49 21.37 -25.85
N VAL A 55 -2.52 22.71 -25.80
CA VAL A 55 -2.09 23.48 -24.62
C VAL A 55 -2.97 23.15 -23.42
N LEU A 56 -4.30 23.12 -23.58
CA LEU A 56 -5.22 22.74 -22.49
C LEU A 56 -4.99 21.31 -22.01
N ALA A 57 -4.75 20.36 -22.93
CA ALA A 57 -4.43 18.98 -22.61
C ALA A 57 -3.08 18.86 -21.86
N LEU A 58 -2.07 19.63 -22.26
CA LEU A 58 -0.79 19.71 -21.57
C LEU A 58 -0.94 20.30 -20.16
N VAL A 59 -1.71 21.38 -20.00
CA VAL A 59 -2.01 21.97 -18.69
C VAL A 59 -2.72 20.96 -17.78
N ALA A 60 -3.68 20.20 -18.31
CA ALA A 60 -4.35 19.15 -17.56
C ALA A 60 -3.38 18.03 -17.13
N ALA A 61 -2.48 17.60 -18.03
CA ALA A 61 -1.46 16.60 -17.73
C ALA A 61 -0.50 17.08 -16.64
N ILE A 62 -0.01 18.34 -16.70
CA ILE A 62 0.86 18.94 -15.69
C ILE A 62 0.16 19.01 -14.32
N LYS A 63 -1.11 19.39 -14.29
CA LYS A 63 -1.92 19.38 -13.04
C LYS A 63 -2.02 17.96 -12.47
N GLY A 64 -2.25 16.96 -13.33
CA GLY A 64 -2.25 15.54 -12.96
C GLY A 64 -0.90 15.08 -12.40
N LEU A 65 0.21 15.46 -13.05
CA LEU A 65 1.56 15.18 -12.60
C LEU A 65 1.82 15.81 -11.22
N ALA A 66 1.44 17.07 -10.99
CA ALA A 66 1.58 17.73 -9.70
C ALA A 66 0.77 17.03 -8.57
N VAL A 67 -0.39 16.47 -8.88
CA VAL A 67 -1.14 15.62 -7.94
C VAL A 67 -0.39 14.32 -7.67
N SER A 68 0.14 13.67 -8.71
CA SER A 68 0.91 12.42 -8.56
C SER A 68 2.17 12.63 -7.70
N ILE A 69 2.91 13.73 -7.89
CA ILE A 69 4.10 14.08 -7.09
C ILE A 69 3.74 14.17 -5.61
N ARG A 70 2.64 14.84 -5.26
CA ARG A 70 2.19 14.96 -3.87
C ARG A 70 1.88 13.59 -3.26
N LYS A 71 1.22 12.71 -4.01
CA LYS A 71 0.91 11.34 -3.57
C LYS A 71 2.18 10.51 -3.41
N THR A 72 3.09 10.58 -4.37
CA THR A 72 4.39 9.90 -4.32
C THR A 72 5.20 10.34 -3.13
N ARG A 73 5.27 11.66 -2.86
CA ARG A 73 5.94 12.18 -1.67
C ARG A 73 5.37 11.59 -0.38
N THR A 74 4.04 11.53 -0.27
CA THR A 74 3.39 10.89 0.89
C THR A 74 3.71 9.41 0.98
N ALA A 75 3.67 8.67 -0.13
CA ALA A 75 4.00 7.24 -0.16
C ALA A 75 5.47 6.99 0.24
N LEU A 76 6.41 7.79 -0.27
CA LEU A 76 7.82 7.74 0.09
C LEU A 76 8.06 8.12 1.55
N TRP A 77 7.35 9.13 2.04
CA TRP A 77 7.38 9.48 3.47
C TRP A 77 6.91 8.30 4.32
N CYS A 78 5.80 7.64 3.97
CA CYS A 78 5.34 6.45 4.67
C CYS A 78 6.37 5.31 4.61
N ALA A 79 6.98 5.07 3.45
CA ALA A 79 8.04 4.09 3.28
C ALA A 79 9.24 4.36 4.19
N LEU A 80 9.68 5.63 4.28
CA LEU A 80 10.74 6.07 5.17
C LEU A 80 10.35 5.82 6.63
N GLN A 81 9.14 6.19 7.04
CA GLN A 81 8.65 5.97 8.39
C GLN A 81 8.57 4.48 8.75
N MET A 82 8.25 3.59 7.81
CA MET A 82 8.34 2.14 8.07
C MET A 82 9.77 1.72 8.40
N THR A 83 10.78 2.28 7.73
CA THR A 83 12.18 1.94 8.03
C THR A 83 12.67 2.51 9.35
N THR A 84 12.31 3.75 9.70
CA THR A 84 12.75 4.40 10.94
C THR A 84 12.04 3.82 12.17
N ASN A 85 10.74 3.56 12.09
CA ASN A 85 9.99 2.93 13.20
C ASN A 85 10.43 1.49 13.44
N ASN A 86 10.79 0.73 12.39
CA ASN A 86 11.33 -0.61 12.56
C ASN A 86 12.74 -0.60 13.17
N LEU A 87 13.54 0.45 12.93
CA LEU A 87 14.86 0.59 13.54
C LEU A 87 14.78 0.91 15.03
N LEU A 88 13.79 1.70 15.46
CA LEU A 88 13.55 1.99 16.88
C LEU A 88 13.00 0.78 17.65
N LYS A 89 12.20 -0.07 17.01
CA LYS A 89 11.67 -1.29 17.63
C LYS A 89 12.73 -2.38 17.86
N HIS A 90 13.80 -2.40 17.05
CA HIS A 90 14.90 -3.35 17.23
C HIS A 90 16.01 -2.86 18.18
N GLY A 91 15.87 -1.65 18.77
CA GLY A 91 16.76 -1.13 19.81
C GLY A 91 16.49 -1.72 21.21
N SER A 92 15.39 -2.47 21.37
CA SER A 92 15.09 -3.26 22.56
C SER A 92 14.91 -4.73 22.13
N GLU A 93 15.93 -5.53 22.41
CA GLU A 93 15.91 -7.00 22.38
C GLU A 93 15.80 -7.67 21.00
N THR A 94 16.90 -8.28 20.54
CA THR A 94 17.02 -9.74 20.46
C THR A 94 18.40 -10.15 19.93
N GLU A 95 19.33 -10.33 20.87
CA GLU A 95 20.13 -11.55 20.91
C GLU A 95 19.19 -12.76 20.91
N GLY A 96 19.56 -13.83 20.22
CA GLY A 96 18.96 -15.15 20.44
C GLY A 96 18.17 -15.73 19.27
N GLY A 97 18.88 -16.47 18.43
CA GLY A 97 18.56 -17.88 18.22
C GLY A 97 17.31 -18.22 17.40
N LEU A 98 17.59 -18.70 16.18
CA LEU A 98 16.84 -19.76 15.51
C LEU A 98 16.12 -20.68 16.52
N LYS A 99 14.78 -20.69 16.52
CA LYS A 99 14.01 -21.82 17.03
C LYS A 99 13.01 -22.26 15.96
N GLY A 100 13.45 -23.25 15.20
CA GLY A 100 12.57 -24.13 14.46
C GLY A 100 11.74 -25.02 15.40
N ASN A 101 10.69 -25.57 14.79
CA ASN A 101 9.90 -26.76 15.10
C ASN A 101 9.31 -26.96 16.53
N SER A 102 7.99 -27.18 16.59
CA SER A 102 7.44 -28.53 16.83
C SER A 102 5.96 -28.46 17.26
N THR A 103 5.10 -28.97 16.36
CA THR A 103 3.89 -29.77 16.61
C THR A 103 2.74 -29.20 17.45
N GLN A 104 1.67 -28.78 16.76
CA GLN A 104 0.29 -28.79 17.28
C GLN A 104 -0.64 -29.37 16.20
N GLU A 105 -1.03 -30.64 16.35
CA GLU A 105 -2.27 -31.17 15.78
C GLU A 105 -2.99 -31.99 16.85
N LYS A 106 -4.17 -31.50 17.24
CA LYS A 106 -5.16 -32.19 18.08
C LYS A 106 -6.39 -32.42 17.19
N ASN A 107 -6.72 -33.68 16.93
CA ASN A 107 -8.01 -34.21 16.44
C ASN A 107 -8.02 -35.69 16.88
N SER A 108 -9.07 -36.42 17.28
CA SER A 108 -10.45 -36.23 17.74
C SER A 108 -10.92 -37.64 18.20
N ALA A 109 -11.96 -37.71 19.04
CA ALA A 109 -12.91 -38.81 19.28
C ALA A 109 -12.66 -39.86 20.41
N ASP A 110 -13.64 -39.81 21.33
CA ASP A 110 -14.13 -40.63 22.48
C ASP A 110 -14.45 -42.14 22.21
N PRO A 111 -15.05 -42.95 23.14
CA PRO A 111 -15.37 -42.79 24.60
C PRO A 111 -15.07 -44.05 25.49
N GLU A 112 -15.61 -44.05 26.73
CA GLU A 112 -15.95 -45.17 27.66
C GLU A 112 -14.96 -45.39 28.84
N ASP A 113 -15.33 -45.63 30.12
CA ASP A 113 -16.59 -45.86 30.85
C ASP A 113 -16.25 -45.89 32.38
N GLN A 114 -17.24 -45.63 33.24
CA GLN A 114 -17.32 -45.77 34.73
C GLN A 114 -16.35 -44.95 35.59
N GLY A 115 -16.74 -44.23 36.64
CA GLY A 115 -17.94 -44.31 37.47
C GLY A 115 -17.49 -44.27 38.93
N SER A 116 -17.84 -43.21 39.69
CA SER A 116 -18.25 -43.26 41.10
C SER A 116 -18.12 -41.92 41.83
N LYS A 117 -19.30 -41.42 42.20
CA LYS A 117 -19.74 -40.95 43.52
C LYS A 117 -19.11 -39.72 44.21
N LYS A 118 -20.08 -38.97 44.77
CA LYS A 118 -20.06 -37.98 45.89
C LYS A 118 -19.88 -36.54 45.44
N GLU A 119 -20.60 -35.54 45.96
CA GLU A 119 -21.72 -35.40 46.88
C GLU A 119 -22.06 -33.88 46.88
N LYS A 120 -23.36 -33.55 46.98
CA LYS A 120 -24.06 -32.27 47.33
C LYS A 120 -23.20 -31.00 47.57
N HIS A 121 -23.58 -29.78 47.17
CA HIS A 121 -24.84 -29.08 47.47
C HIS A 121 -24.98 -27.77 46.65
N GLU A 122 -26.23 -27.42 46.34
CA GLU A 122 -26.85 -26.06 46.31
C GLU A 122 -26.31 -24.90 45.44
N LYS A 123 -27.18 -24.40 44.55
CA LYS A 123 -27.20 -23.06 43.92
C LYS A 123 -28.20 -22.18 44.69
N PRO A 124 -28.46 -20.90 44.30
CA PRO A 124 -27.60 -19.79 43.85
C PRO A 124 -27.93 -18.48 44.63
N MET A 125 -27.21 -17.37 44.45
CA MET A 125 -27.88 -16.05 44.41
C MET A 125 -27.02 -14.96 43.77
N GLN A 126 -27.60 -14.33 42.76
CA GLN A 126 -27.22 -13.00 42.28
C GLN A 126 -27.64 -11.95 43.31
N ILE A 127 -26.90 -10.85 43.39
CA ILE A 127 -27.41 -9.48 43.55
C ILE A 127 -26.34 -8.55 42.98
N SER A 128 -26.74 -7.73 42.00
CA SER A 128 -26.02 -6.51 41.60
C SER A 128 -26.86 -5.34 42.09
N GLU A 129 -26.22 -4.42 42.80
CA GLU A 129 -26.62 -3.00 42.87
C GLU A 129 -25.64 -2.18 42.03
#